data_AF-A0A7K2MUK4-F1
#
_entry.id   AF-A0A7K2MUK4-F1
#
_cell.length_a   1.000
_cell.length_b   1.000
_cell.length_c   1.000
_cell.angle_alpha   90.00
_cell.angle_beta   90.00
_cell.angle_gamma   90.00
#
_symmetry.space_group_name_H-M   'P 1'
#
loop_
_entity.id
_entity.type
_entity.pdbx_description
1 polymer ?
#
loop_
_entity_poly.entity_id
_entity_poly.type
_entity_poly.pdbx_seq_one_letter_code
_entity_poly.pdbx_strand_id
1 'polypeptide(L)'
;MIVVAGEALIDLVPQGTGALAALRPALGGGPYNTAVALGRLGSPVAFCSRVSHDAFGEALLDRLRETGVDVSPVQRGAEPTTLAVASLDADGSAAYSFYVDGTADRLFSLPAGLPSGTRAVSFGTCSLVLEPGASAYEELL
;
A
#
# COMPACT_ATOMS: atom_id res chain seq x y z
N MET A 1 -2.46 5.23 19.28
CA MET A 1 -2.42 4.43 18.04
C MET A 1 -1.90 5.30 16.91
N ILE A 2 -1.08 4.74 16.03
CA ILE A 2 -0.67 5.38 14.77
C ILE A 2 -1.54 4.82 13.66
N VAL A 3 -2.21 5.69 12.90
CA VAL A 3 -2.90 5.26 11.67
C VAL A 3 -1.93 5.48 10.51
N VAL A 4 -1.75 4.46 9.69
CA VAL A 4 -0.97 4.59 8.46
C VAL A 4 -1.94 4.54 7.30
N ALA A 5 -2.03 5.64 6.55
CA ALA A 5 -2.97 5.84 5.47
C ALA A 5 -2.23 5.91 4.13
N GLY A 6 -2.66 5.11 3.15
CA GLY A 6 -2.13 5.18 1.79
C GLY A 6 -2.06 3.83 1.09
N GLU A 7 -1.15 3.70 0.13
CA GLU A 7 -1.09 2.58 -0.81
C GLU A 7 -0.56 1.25 -0.23
N ALA A 8 -1.13 0.15 -0.71
CA ALA A 8 -0.58 -1.19 -0.60
C ALA A 8 -0.60 -1.83 -1.98
N LEU A 9 0.56 -2.34 -2.42
CA LEU A 9 0.77 -2.77 -3.81
C LEU A 9 1.74 -3.96 -3.89
N ILE A 10 1.92 -4.50 -5.08
CA ILE A 10 2.94 -5.51 -5.36
C ILE A 10 4.08 -4.90 -6.15
N ASP A 11 5.29 -4.98 -5.59
CA ASP A 11 6.53 -4.68 -6.30
C ASP A 11 6.93 -5.92 -7.12
N LEU A 12 7.01 -5.78 -8.43
CA LEU A 12 7.49 -6.81 -9.35
C LEU A 12 8.99 -6.58 -9.60
N VAL A 13 9.83 -7.32 -8.86
CA VAL A 13 11.28 -7.11 -8.82
C VAL A 13 12.00 -8.03 -9.82
N PRO A 14 12.80 -7.49 -10.76
CA PRO A 14 13.49 -8.29 -11.77
C PRO A 14 14.54 -9.21 -11.14
N GLN A 15 14.59 -10.45 -11.62
CA GLN A 15 15.55 -11.47 -11.24
C GLN A 15 16.56 -11.67 -12.38
N GLY A 16 17.34 -10.63 -12.67
CA GLY A 16 18.32 -10.61 -13.75
C GLY A 16 18.27 -9.32 -14.55
N THR A 17 18.92 -9.32 -15.71
CA THR A 17 19.00 -8.17 -16.61
C THR A 17 18.12 -8.35 -17.84
N GLY A 18 17.69 -7.23 -18.42
CA GLY A 18 16.88 -7.20 -19.64
C GLY A 18 15.36 -7.14 -19.37
N ALA A 19 14.63 -6.64 -20.35
CA ALA A 19 13.20 -6.32 -20.23
C ALA A 19 12.28 -7.54 -20.02
N LEU A 20 12.77 -8.75 -20.30
CA LEU A 20 12.02 -10.02 -20.13
C LEU A 20 12.58 -10.88 -18.99
N ALA A 21 13.37 -10.29 -18.08
CA ALA A 21 13.81 -10.99 -16.89
C ALA A 21 12.61 -11.46 -16.06
N ALA A 22 12.74 -12.62 -15.40
CA ALA A 22 11.71 -13.12 -14.52
C ALA A 22 11.42 -12.10 -13.41
N LEU A 23 10.14 -11.84 -13.12
CA LEU A 23 9.73 -10.92 -12.06
C LEU A 23 9.36 -11.70 -10.81
N ARG A 24 9.93 -11.31 -9.67
CA ARG A 24 9.55 -11.85 -8.36
C ARG A 24 8.63 -10.85 -7.67
N PRO A 25 7.37 -11.21 -7.38
CA PRO A 25 6.47 -10.35 -6.62
C PRO A 25 6.94 -10.21 -5.17
N ALA A 26 6.85 -9.00 -4.64
CA ALA A 26 7.08 -8.65 -3.25
C ALA A 26 5.94 -7.76 -2.75
N LEU A 27 5.55 -7.95 -1.49
CA LEU A 27 4.57 -7.07 -0.84
C LEU A 27 5.21 -5.70 -0.66
N GLY A 28 4.53 -4.65 -1.10
CA GLY A 28 5.11 -3.32 -1.25
C GLY A 28 4.13 -2.17 -0.97
N GLY A 29 4.65 -0.96 -1.17
CA GLY A 29 4.01 0.30 -0.78
C GLY A 29 4.71 0.93 0.42
N GLY A 30 5.05 2.21 0.33
CA GLY A 30 5.67 2.98 1.42
C GLY A 30 4.89 2.89 2.74
N PRO A 31 3.61 3.32 2.77
CA PRO A 31 2.78 3.26 3.97
C PRO A 31 2.49 1.82 4.39
N TYR A 32 2.29 0.89 3.45
CA TYR A 32 2.19 -0.53 3.78
C TYR A 32 3.40 -1.04 4.59
N ASN A 33 4.61 -0.75 4.11
CA ASN A 33 5.85 -1.13 4.79
C ASN A 33 6.01 -0.42 6.14
N THR A 34 5.59 0.84 6.26
CA THR A 34 5.55 1.56 7.53
C THR A 34 4.62 0.88 8.54
N ALA A 35 3.42 0.48 8.13
CA ALA A 35 2.48 -0.21 9.00
C ALA A 35 3.03 -1.56 9.49
N VAL A 36 3.58 -2.36 8.58
CA VAL A 36 4.26 -3.64 8.88
C VAL A 36 5.41 -3.44 9.87
N ALA A 37 6.25 -2.42 9.67
CA ALA A 37 7.37 -2.12 10.55
C ALA A 37 6.90 -1.73 11.96
N LEU A 38 5.90 -0.86 12.07
CA LEU A 38 5.31 -0.47 13.35
C LEU A 38 4.70 -1.66 14.09
N GLY A 39 3.98 -2.53 13.38
CA GLY A 39 3.41 -3.76 13.94
C GLY A 39 4.48 -4.70 14.49
N ARG A 40 5.56 -4.93 13.72
CA ARG A 40 6.72 -5.72 14.17
C ARG A 40 7.43 -5.16 15.40
N LEU A 41 7.40 -3.84 15.59
CA LEU A 41 7.93 -3.15 16.77
C LEU A 41 6.96 -3.17 17.97
N GLY A 42 5.78 -3.77 17.83
CA GLY A 42 4.76 -3.85 18.89
C GLY A 42 3.99 -2.55 19.12
N SER A 43 4.06 -1.60 18.19
CA SER A 43 3.30 -0.35 18.30
C SER A 43 1.81 -0.58 18.00
N PRO A 44 0.87 0.06 18.72
CA PRO A 44 -0.54 0.06 18.34
C PRO A 44 -0.73 0.80 17.01
N VAL A 45 -1.00 0.06 15.94
CA VAL A 45 -1.09 0.57 14.57
C VAL A 45 -2.32 0.03 13.85
N ALA A 46 -2.95 0.90 13.04
CA ALA A 46 -4.02 0.52 12.12
C ALA A 46 -3.67 0.95 10.69
N PHE A 47 -4.09 0.17 9.70
CA PHE A 47 -3.88 0.48 8.29
C PHE A 47 -5.16 0.99 7.64
N CYS A 48 -5.13 2.22 7.13
CA CYS A 48 -6.28 2.89 6.51
C CYS A 48 -6.06 2.98 4.99
N SER A 49 -6.68 2.07 4.26
CA SER A 49 -6.50 1.94 2.82
C SER A 49 -7.69 1.24 2.18
N ARG A 50 -7.66 1.08 0.86
CA ARG A 50 -8.53 0.18 0.11
C ARG A 50 -7.70 -0.91 -0.55
N VAL A 51 -8.08 -2.17 -0.33
CA VAL A 51 -7.32 -3.35 -0.79
C VAL A 51 -8.23 -4.28 -1.59
N SER A 52 -7.73 -4.76 -2.72
CA SER A 52 -8.41 -5.69 -3.63
C SER A 52 -8.88 -6.98 -2.94
N HIS A 53 -9.90 -7.62 -3.50
CA HIS A 53 -10.33 -9.00 -3.19
C HIS A 53 -9.51 -10.08 -3.90
N ASP A 54 -8.54 -9.71 -4.73
CA ASP A 54 -7.67 -10.66 -5.41
C ASP A 54 -6.63 -11.32 -4.46
N ALA A 55 -5.89 -12.28 -4.99
CA ALA A 55 -4.89 -13.03 -4.24
C ALA A 55 -3.73 -12.17 -3.72
N PHE A 56 -3.39 -11.08 -4.40
CA PHE A 56 -2.36 -10.15 -3.92
C PHE A 56 -2.90 -9.29 -2.78
N GLY A 57 -4.15 -8.84 -2.87
CA GLY A 57 -4.84 -8.13 -1.80
C GLY A 57 -4.94 -8.96 -0.52
N GLU A 58 -5.29 -10.24 -0.62
CA GLU A 58 -5.28 -11.15 0.54
C GLU A 58 -3.86 -11.33 1.12
N ALA A 59 -2.84 -11.53 0.27
CA ALA A 59 -1.45 -11.65 0.73
C ALA A 59 -0.95 -10.40 1.47
N LEU A 60 -1.34 -9.21 1.01
CA LEU A 60 -1.05 -7.94 1.69
C LEU A 60 -1.70 -7.91 3.08
N LEU A 61 -2.98 -8.28 3.18
CA LEU A 61 -3.72 -8.25 4.44
C LEU A 61 -3.26 -9.31 5.43
N ASP A 62 -2.95 -10.51 4.97
CA ASP A 62 -2.45 -11.59 5.81
C ASP A 62 -1.15 -11.18 6.50
N ARG A 63 -0.22 -10.57 5.75
CA ARG A 63 1.02 -10.04 6.34
C ARG A 63 0.75 -8.93 7.35
N LEU A 64 -0.20 -8.02 7.11
CA LEU A 64 -0.57 -6.98 8.09
C LEU A 64 -1.08 -7.61 9.38
N ARG A 65 -2.01 -8.57 9.27
CA ARG A 65 -2.58 -9.33 10.41
C ARG A 65 -1.51 -10.09 11.17
N GLU A 66 -0.61 -10.80 10.48
CA GLU A 66 0.52 -11.52 11.07
C GLU A 66 1.42 -10.60 11.91
N THR A 67 1.54 -9.33 11.52
CA THR A 67 2.35 -8.33 12.22
C THR A 67 1.59 -7.54 13.27
N GLY A 68 0.35 -7.92 13.59
CA GLY A 68 -0.46 -7.28 14.62
C GLY A 68 -1.04 -5.92 14.22
N VAL A 69 -1.07 -5.60 12.93
CA VAL A 69 -1.69 -4.37 12.43
C VAL A 69 -3.21 -4.54 12.41
N ASP A 70 -3.94 -3.55 12.95
CA ASP A 70 -5.39 -3.51 12.84
C ASP A 70 -5.80 -3.18 11.40
N VAL A 71 -6.49 -4.12 10.76
CA VAL A 71 -7.00 -4.01 9.39
C VAL A 71 -8.50 -3.76 9.33
N SER A 72 -9.17 -3.53 10.47
CA SER A 72 -10.59 -3.17 10.51
C SER A 72 -10.96 -1.90 9.73
N PRO A 73 -10.09 -0.87 9.57
CA PRO A 73 -10.41 0.29 8.74
C PRO A 73 -10.07 0.09 7.25
N VAL A 74 -9.57 -1.09 6.84
CA VAL A 74 -9.28 -1.37 5.43
C VAL A 74 -10.58 -1.61 4.67
N GLN A 75 -10.82 -0.77 3.67
CA GLN A 75 -11.89 -0.97 2.70
C GLN A 75 -11.50 -2.07 1.71
N ARG A 76 -12.49 -2.76 1.17
CA ARG A 76 -12.28 -3.82 0.19
C ARG A 76 -13.02 -3.54 -1.12
N GLY A 77 -12.46 -4.02 -2.23
CA GLY A 77 -12.97 -3.76 -3.57
C GLY A 77 -12.65 -4.87 -4.56
N ALA A 78 -13.41 -4.96 -5.64
CA ALA A 78 -13.19 -5.96 -6.71
C ALA A 78 -12.11 -5.53 -7.71
N GLU A 79 -11.64 -4.29 -7.59
CA GLU A 79 -10.61 -3.72 -8.45
C GLU A 79 -9.24 -4.38 -8.21
N PRO A 80 -8.40 -4.52 -9.25
CA PRO A 80 -7.11 -5.19 -9.11
C PRO A 80 -6.18 -4.47 -8.12
N THR A 81 -5.27 -5.23 -7.50
CA THR A 81 -4.16 -4.69 -6.73
C THR A 81 -3.18 -3.93 -7.64
N THR A 82 -2.70 -2.76 -7.19
CA THR A 82 -1.66 -1.99 -7.91
C THR A 82 -0.39 -2.79 -8.09
N LEU A 83 0.22 -2.66 -9.28
CA LEU A 83 1.52 -3.25 -9.60
C LEU A 83 2.56 -2.16 -9.84
N ALA A 84 3.73 -2.30 -9.22
CA ALA A 84 4.90 -1.47 -9.48
C ALA A 84 5.99 -2.35 -10.10
N VAL A 85 6.26 -2.18 -11.39
CA VAL A 85 7.33 -2.92 -12.08
C VAL A 85 8.63 -2.19 -11.88
N ALA A 86 9.55 -2.82 -11.15
CA ALA A 86 10.88 -2.28 -10.95
C ALA A 86 11.80 -2.62 -12.14
N SER A 87 12.67 -1.69 -12.48
CA SER A 87 13.76 -1.84 -13.42
C SER A 87 15.02 -1.24 -12.81
N LEU A 88 16.18 -1.73 -13.23
CA LEU A 88 17.47 -1.21 -12.77
C LEU A 88 18.10 -0.43 -13.92
N ASP A 89 18.42 0.83 -13.66
CA ASP A 89 19.16 1.67 -14.58
C ASP A 89 20.66 1.28 -14.57
N ALA A 90 21.41 1.78 -15.55
CA ALA A 90 22.82 1.43 -15.75
C ALA A 90 23.72 1.80 -14.56
N ASP A 91 23.30 2.75 -13.73
CA ASP A 91 23.99 3.17 -12.50
C ASP A 91 23.56 2.36 -11.26
N GLY A 92 22.65 1.40 -11.42
CA GLY A 92 22.10 0.57 -10.35
C GLY A 92 20.96 1.22 -9.58
N SER A 93 20.51 2.41 -9.97
CA SER A 93 19.30 3.02 -9.41
C SER A 93 18.05 2.26 -9.87
N ALA A 94 17.01 2.28 -9.03
CA ALA A 94 15.74 1.64 -9.33
C ALA A 94 14.78 2.64 -9.99
N ALA A 95 14.28 2.29 -11.17
CA ALA A 95 13.19 3.00 -11.84
C ALA A 95 11.91 2.15 -11.78
N TYR A 96 10.75 2.81 -11.68
CA TYR A 96 9.46 2.15 -11.49
C TYR A 96 8.46 2.54 -12.57
N SER A 97 7.78 1.54 -13.13
CA SER A 97 6.58 1.71 -13.94
C SER A 97 5.36 1.27 -13.14
N PHE A 98 4.42 2.20 -12.92
CA PHE A 98 3.23 1.97 -12.11
C PHE A 98 2.02 1.65 -12.98
N TYR A 99 1.35 0.54 -12.67
CA TYR A 99 0.07 0.15 -13.26
C TYR A 99 -1.01 0.40 -12.20
N VAL A 100 -1.62 1.57 -12.28
CA VAL A 100 -2.51 2.14 -11.24
C VAL A 100 -3.92 2.42 -11.73
N ASP A 101 -4.16 2.38 -13.04
CA ASP A 101 -5.47 2.75 -13.59
C ASP A 101 -6.54 1.75 -13.14
N GLY A 102 -7.52 2.25 -12.38
CA GLY A 102 -8.64 1.46 -11.88
C GLY A 102 -8.26 0.42 -10.82
N THR A 103 -7.16 0.62 -10.09
CA THR A 103 -6.74 -0.29 -9.01
C THR A 103 -7.36 0.09 -7.65
N ALA A 104 -7.44 -0.89 -6.75
CA ALA A 104 -8.22 -0.79 -5.52
C ALA A 104 -7.81 0.39 -4.63
N ASP A 105 -6.52 0.60 -4.40
CA ASP A 105 -6.02 1.63 -3.49
C ASP A 105 -6.22 3.05 -4.04
N ARG A 106 -6.45 3.20 -5.36
CA ARG A 106 -6.82 4.50 -5.97
C ARG A 106 -8.27 4.88 -5.71
N LEU A 107 -9.13 3.91 -5.42
CA LEU A 107 -10.56 4.13 -5.18
C LEU A 107 -10.90 4.20 -3.69
N PHE A 108 -9.93 4.56 -2.86
CA PHE A 108 -10.16 4.84 -1.46
C PHE A 108 -11.17 5.98 -1.29
N SER A 109 -12.15 5.79 -0.42
CA SER A 109 -13.14 6.82 -0.06
C SER A 109 -12.92 7.28 1.37
N LEU A 110 -13.22 8.54 1.67
CA LEU A 110 -13.13 9.07 3.03
C LEU A 110 -13.99 8.23 4.01
N PRO A 111 -13.41 7.63 5.07
CA PRO A 111 -14.18 6.97 6.12
C PRO A 111 -14.88 8.00 7.00
N ALA A 112 -15.95 7.58 7.69
CA ALA A 112 -16.69 8.45 8.62
C ALA A 112 -15.85 9.00 9.78
N GLY A 113 -14.71 8.36 10.08
CA GLY A 113 -13.74 8.82 11.06
C GLY A 113 -12.58 7.86 11.20
N LEU A 114 -11.51 8.34 11.83
CA LEU A 114 -10.35 7.53 12.17
C LEU A 114 -10.63 6.65 13.40
N PRO A 115 -9.93 5.50 13.55
CA PRO A 115 -10.02 4.66 14.74
C PRO A 115 -9.88 5.44 16.05
N SER A 116 -10.66 5.06 17.06
CA SER A 116 -10.62 5.70 18.38
C SER A 116 -9.23 5.60 19.00
N GLY A 117 -8.72 6.69 19.59
CA GLY A 117 -7.39 6.69 20.19
C GLY A 117 -6.24 6.87 19.19
N THR A 118 -6.55 7.27 17.95
CA THR A 118 -5.56 7.82 17.01
C THR A 118 -4.81 8.99 17.66
N ARG A 119 -3.48 8.99 17.53
CA ARG A 119 -2.57 10.02 18.07
C ARG A 119 -1.71 10.66 16.99
N ALA A 120 -1.48 9.94 15.90
CA ALA A 120 -0.74 10.40 14.73
C ALA A 120 -1.27 9.66 13.50
N VAL A 121 -1.19 10.32 12.35
CA VAL A 121 -1.48 9.73 11.05
C VAL A 121 -0.24 9.87 10.17
N SER A 122 0.17 8.78 9.52
CA SER A 122 1.28 8.75 8.57
C SER A 122 0.70 8.52 7.18
N PHE A 123 1.01 9.38 6.23
CA PHE A 123 0.45 9.33 4.88
C PHE A 123 1.46 8.84 3.84
N GLY A 124 0.98 8.02 2.90
CA GLY A 124 1.71 7.64 1.70
C GLY A 124 1.79 8.78 0.70
N THR A 125 2.96 8.99 0.11
CA THR A 125 3.18 10.08 -0.86
C THR A 125 2.52 9.77 -2.21
N CYS A 126 2.56 8.53 -2.68
CA CYS A 126 1.90 8.15 -3.94
C CYS A 126 0.38 8.26 -3.82
N SER A 127 -0.18 7.93 -2.65
CA SER A 127 -1.59 8.14 -2.35
C SER A 127 -2.04 9.60 -2.36
N LEU A 128 -1.17 10.57 -2.07
CA LEU A 128 -1.52 12.00 -2.04
C LEU A 128 -1.39 12.71 -3.40
N VAL A 129 -0.95 12.02 -4.45
CA VAL A 129 -0.71 12.65 -5.78
C VAL A 129 -1.61 12.07 -6.87
N LEU A 130 -2.10 10.85 -6.70
CA LEU A 130 -2.84 10.14 -7.75
C LEU A 130 -4.33 10.08 -7.43
N GLU A 131 -5.13 10.65 -8.32
CA GLU A 131 -6.59 10.66 -8.23
C GLU A 131 -7.23 9.32 -8.63
N PRO A 132 -8.46 9.03 -8.14
CA PRO A 132 -9.29 9.86 -7.25
C PRO A 132 -8.94 9.77 -5.76
N GLY A 133 -8.02 8.89 -5.38
CA GLY A 133 -7.68 8.62 -3.98
C GLY A 133 -7.01 9.80 -3.27
N ALA A 134 -6.23 10.62 -4.00
CA ALA A 134 -5.52 11.77 -3.45
C ALA A 134 -6.44 12.73 -2.71
N SER A 135 -7.52 13.17 -3.36
CA SER A 135 -8.53 14.04 -2.74
C SER A 135 -9.12 13.42 -1.46
N ALA A 136 -9.41 12.12 -1.45
CA ALA A 136 -9.96 11.43 -0.28
C ALA A 136 -8.95 11.30 0.88
N TYR A 137 -7.66 11.11 0.60
CA TYR A 137 -6.60 11.10 1.61
C TYR A 137 -6.30 12.50 2.15
N GLU A 138 -6.40 13.54 1.32
CA GLU A 138 -6.25 14.93 1.75
C GLU A 138 -7.30 15.33 2.79
N GLU A 139 -8.55 14.88 2.63
CA GLU A 139 -9.63 15.13 3.61
C GLU A 139 -9.41 14.48 4.99
N LEU A 140 -8.43 13.57 5.13
CA LEU A 140 -8.04 12.99 6.42
C LEU A 140 -6.98 13.81 7.19
N LEU A 141 -6.36 14.82 6.56
CA LEU A 141 -5.38 15.72 7.17
C LEU A 141 -6.05 16.72 8.12
#